data_AF-A0A356R618-F1
#
_entry.id   AF-A0A356R618-F1
#
_cell.length_a   1.000
_cell.length_b   1.000
_cell.length_c   1.000
_cell.angle_alpha   90.00
_cell.angle_beta   90.00
_cell.angle_gamma   90.00
#
_symmetry.space_group_name_H-M   'P 1'
#
loop_
_entity.id
_entity.type
_entity.pdbx_description
1 polymer ?
#
loop_
_entity_poly.entity_id
_entity_poly.type
_entity_poly.pdbx_seq_one_letter_code
_entity_poly.pdbx_strand_id
1 'polypeptide(L)'
;MKPVTATSEPYILWFEEIGLQDISRVGGKNASLGEMYRELTPHGVKIPNGFAITAEAYRYVLREAGLDSKIQQILGDLDTGDMSNLRQRGRHIRQAIIGATLPPALVQAIEEAYDHLSDQSTEGADVAVRSSATAEDLPDASFAGQQETYLNVQGHQALLETCKRCFASLFTDRAISYRVDKGFDHLQIALSIGVQQMVRSDLASAGVLFTIDTETGFPDVVLINASYGLGENVVQGAVNPDEYYVFKPTLKQGFQPILHKIAGSKEFKLIYDIGGSKMVKNVPVPPDDRNRFAMNDEE
;
A
#
# COMPACT_ATOMS: atom_id res chain seq x y z
N MET A 1 31.14 -3.05 -32.37
CA MET A 1 30.10 -3.34 -31.36
C MET A 1 30.47 -2.60 -30.09
N LYS A 2 29.70 -1.59 -29.70
CA LYS A 2 29.87 -0.96 -28.37
C LYS A 2 29.36 -1.96 -27.32
N PRO A 3 30.05 -2.14 -26.19
CA PRO A 3 29.56 -3.00 -25.13
C PRO A 3 28.25 -2.42 -24.61
N VAL A 4 27.20 -3.24 -24.57
CA VAL A 4 25.97 -2.94 -23.83
C VAL A 4 26.40 -2.93 -22.37
N THR A 5 26.63 -1.74 -21.82
CA THR A 5 26.73 -1.55 -20.38
C THR A 5 25.41 -2.01 -19.79
N ALA A 6 25.42 -3.09 -19.01
CA ALA A 6 24.30 -3.46 -18.17
C ALA A 6 24.02 -2.27 -17.25
N THR A 7 23.03 -1.46 -17.60
CA THR A 7 22.52 -0.41 -16.73
C THR A 7 21.98 -1.09 -15.49
N SER A 8 22.64 -0.91 -14.35
CA SER A 8 22.11 -1.35 -13.05
C SER A 8 20.70 -0.81 -12.91
N GLU A 9 19.72 -1.68 -12.67
CA GLU A 9 18.33 -1.23 -12.47
C GLU A 9 18.27 -0.24 -11.30
N PRO A 10 17.51 0.86 -11.43
CA PRO A 10 17.42 1.86 -10.38
C PRO A 10 16.69 1.31 -9.15
N TYR A 11 17.12 1.74 -7.95
CA TYR A 11 16.48 1.37 -6.69
C TYR A 11 15.19 2.13 -6.43
N ILE A 12 15.05 3.32 -7.02
CA ILE A 12 13.92 4.23 -6.88
C ILE A 12 13.35 4.51 -8.27
N LEU A 13 12.03 4.50 -8.39
CA LEU A 13 11.30 4.98 -9.55
C LEU A 13 10.16 5.90 -9.10
N TRP A 14 10.05 7.07 -9.70
CA TRP A 14 8.94 7.98 -9.41
C TRP A 14 7.64 7.50 -10.06
N PHE A 15 6.49 7.84 -9.49
CA PHE A 15 5.21 7.43 -10.08
C PHE A 15 5.02 7.90 -11.53
N GLU A 16 5.62 9.03 -11.92
CA GLU A 16 5.63 9.50 -13.32
C GLU A 16 6.44 8.62 -14.28
N GLU A 17 7.38 7.83 -13.76
CA GLU A 17 8.27 6.94 -14.52
C GLU A 17 7.74 5.51 -14.63
N ILE A 18 6.63 5.21 -13.95
CA ILE A 18 6.08 3.85 -13.80
C ILE A 18 4.83 3.68 -14.67
N GLY A 19 4.70 2.53 -15.33
CA GLY A 19 3.44 2.09 -15.92
C GLY A 19 3.16 0.61 -15.69
N LEU A 20 2.08 0.10 -16.29
CA LEU A 20 1.70 -1.32 -16.18
C LEU A 20 2.78 -2.29 -16.70
N GLN A 21 3.66 -1.86 -17.61
CA GLN A 21 4.79 -2.66 -18.06
C GLN A 21 5.84 -2.91 -16.95
N ASP A 22 5.84 -2.12 -15.88
CA ASP A 22 6.83 -2.16 -14.80
C ASP A 22 6.41 -3.07 -13.63
N ILE A 23 5.35 -3.87 -13.76
CA ILE A 23 4.86 -4.80 -12.71
C ILE A 23 5.98 -5.69 -12.16
N SER A 24 6.88 -6.21 -13.00
CA SER A 24 8.00 -7.05 -12.54
C SER A 24 9.03 -6.29 -11.68
N ARG A 25 9.05 -4.95 -11.79
CA ARG A 25 9.98 -4.05 -11.10
C ARG A 25 9.37 -3.42 -9.86
N VAL A 26 8.07 -3.12 -9.86
CA VAL A 26 7.41 -2.39 -8.76
C VAL A 26 6.16 -3.06 -8.18
N GLY A 27 5.74 -4.21 -8.72
CA GLY A 27 4.50 -4.90 -8.31
C GLY A 27 3.22 -4.23 -8.82
N GLY A 28 2.12 -4.96 -8.75
CA GLY A 28 0.83 -4.59 -9.38
C GLY A 28 0.26 -3.28 -8.86
N LYS A 29 0.29 -3.06 -7.53
CA LYS A 29 -0.18 -1.82 -6.90
C LYS A 29 0.57 -0.57 -7.33
N ASN A 30 1.90 -0.59 -7.25
CA ASN A 30 2.69 0.59 -7.65
C ASN A 30 2.63 0.82 -9.16
N ALA A 31 2.58 -0.24 -9.97
CA ALA A 31 2.39 -0.13 -11.41
C ALA A 31 1.05 0.52 -11.77
N SER A 32 -0.03 0.07 -11.14
CA SER A 32 -1.37 0.67 -11.31
C SER A 32 -1.42 2.12 -10.82
N LEU A 33 -0.75 2.43 -9.71
CA LEU A 33 -0.68 3.79 -9.18
C LEU A 33 0.11 4.72 -10.10
N GLY A 34 1.27 4.28 -10.63
CA GLY A 34 2.05 5.03 -11.60
C GLY A 34 1.29 5.26 -12.90
N GLU A 35 0.60 4.23 -13.41
CA GLU A 35 -0.27 4.36 -14.58
C GLU A 35 -1.36 5.42 -14.36
N MET A 36 -2.08 5.36 -13.22
CA MET A 36 -3.06 6.37 -12.89
C MET A 36 -2.43 7.76 -12.77
N TYR A 37 -1.26 7.88 -12.13
CA TYR A 37 -0.57 9.15 -11.97
C TYR A 37 -0.21 9.76 -13.33
N ARG A 38 0.36 8.99 -14.25
CA ARG A 38 0.76 9.46 -15.59
C ARG A 38 -0.44 9.80 -16.47
N GLU A 39 -1.43 8.92 -16.51
CA GLU A 39 -2.53 9.03 -17.48
C GLU A 39 -3.67 9.94 -16.98
N LEU A 40 -3.93 10.00 -15.67
CA LEU A 40 -5.12 10.69 -15.14
C LEU A 40 -4.83 12.06 -14.53
N THR A 41 -3.59 12.33 -14.08
CA THR A 41 -3.21 13.66 -13.58
C THR A 41 -3.39 14.77 -14.64
N PRO A 42 -3.01 14.58 -15.92
CA PRO A 42 -3.29 15.56 -16.98
C PRO A 42 -4.79 15.82 -17.22
N HIS A 43 -5.64 14.87 -16.82
CA HIS A 43 -7.11 14.97 -16.91
C HIS A 43 -7.75 15.53 -15.63
N GLY A 44 -6.95 16.00 -14.66
CA GLY A 44 -7.42 16.65 -13.44
C GLY A 44 -7.71 15.72 -12.27
N VAL A 45 -7.42 14.42 -12.37
CA VAL A 45 -7.51 13.50 -11.23
C VAL A 45 -6.35 13.76 -10.28
N LYS A 46 -6.66 14.09 -9.03
CA LYS A 46 -5.65 14.43 -8.01
C LYS A 46 -5.12 13.15 -7.37
N ILE A 47 -3.88 12.79 -7.71
CA ILE A 47 -3.19 11.63 -7.14
C ILE A 47 -1.97 12.14 -6.37
N PRO A 48 -1.83 11.82 -5.06
CA PRO A 48 -0.65 12.23 -4.30
C PRO A 48 0.62 11.64 -4.91
N ASN A 49 1.65 12.47 -5.02
CA ASN A 49 2.91 12.06 -5.61
C ASN A 49 3.68 11.12 -4.67
N GLY A 50 4.68 10.44 -5.22
CA GLY A 50 5.49 9.48 -4.50
C GLY A 50 6.44 8.72 -5.43
N PHE A 51 7.09 7.73 -4.84
CA PHE A 51 8.05 6.87 -5.52
C PHE A 51 7.91 5.42 -5.05
N ALA A 52 8.39 4.51 -5.87
CA ALA A 52 8.51 3.10 -5.55
C ALA A 52 9.98 2.75 -5.29
N ILE A 53 10.23 2.08 -4.17
CA ILE A 53 11.45 1.31 -3.93
C ILE A 53 11.30 -0.01 -4.69
N THR A 54 12.19 -0.27 -5.64
CA THR A 54 12.02 -1.35 -6.63
C THR A 54 12.25 -2.74 -6.04
N ALA A 55 11.78 -3.76 -6.76
CA ALA A 55 12.09 -5.16 -6.49
C ALA A 55 13.61 -5.43 -6.50
N GLU A 56 14.38 -4.69 -7.30
CA GLU A 56 15.84 -4.81 -7.29
C GLU A 56 16.45 -4.29 -5.99
N ALA A 57 15.92 -3.22 -5.40
CA ALA A 57 16.35 -2.76 -4.08
C ALA A 57 16.14 -3.85 -3.00
N TYR A 58 15.02 -4.57 -3.04
CA TYR A 58 14.79 -5.72 -2.16
C TYR A 58 15.82 -6.83 -2.37
N ARG A 59 16.06 -7.24 -3.63
CA ARG A 59 17.08 -8.26 -3.95
C ARG A 59 18.48 -7.81 -3.53
N TYR A 60 18.79 -6.53 -3.68
CA TYR A 60 20.06 -5.95 -3.26
C TYR A 60 20.25 -6.06 -1.75
N VAL A 61 19.24 -5.75 -0.94
CA VAL A 61 19.28 -5.96 0.53
C VAL A 61 19.53 -7.42 0.87
N LEU A 62 18.82 -8.36 0.23
CA LEU A 62 18.99 -9.79 0.53
C LEU A 62 20.41 -10.29 0.21
N ARG A 63 20.95 -9.89 -0.96
CA ARG A 63 22.30 -10.29 -1.39
C ARG A 63 23.38 -9.72 -0.48
N GLU A 64 23.36 -8.42 -0.21
CA GLU A 64 24.38 -7.75 0.60
C GLU A 64 24.37 -8.23 2.06
N ALA A 65 23.19 -8.51 2.61
CA ALA A 65 23.06 -9.03 3.97
C ALA A 65 23.25 -10.55 4.07
N GLY A 66 23.49 -11.25 2.95
CA GLY A 66 23.60 -12.72 2.91
C GLY A 66 22.32 -13.43 3.36
N LEU A 67 21.16 -12.78 3.19
CA LEU A 67 19.87 -13.31 3.65
C LEU A 67 19.33 -14.39 2.74
N ASP A 68 19.70 -14.43 1.46
CA ASP A 68 19.23 -15.48 0.53
C ASP A 68 19.53 -16.89 1.06
N SER A 69 20.80 -17.16 1.37
CA SER A 69 21.24 -18.45 1.94
C SER A 69 20.61 -18.72 3.30
N LYS A 70 20.47 -17.68 4.14
CA LYS A 70 19.88 -17.81 5.47
C LYS A 70 18.39 -18.15 5.41
N ILE A 71 17.66 -17.54 4.47
CA ILE A 71 16.24 -17.84 4.23
C ILE A 71 16.08 -19.29 3.76
N GLN A 72 16.90 -19.73 2.80
CA GLN A 72 16.89 -21.14 2.35
C GLN A 72 17.14 -22.10 3.49
N GLN A 73 18.14 -21.81 4.35
CA GLN A 73 18.45 -22.64 5.50
C GLN A 73 17.28 -22.70 6.50
N ILE A 74 16.64 -21.55 6.80
CA ILE A 74 15.51 -21.51 7.73
C ILE A 74 14.30 -22.28 7.17
N LEU A 75 14.08 -22.22 5.85
CA LEU A 75 12.96 -22.87 5.18
C LEU A 75 13.22 -24.34 4.79
N GLY A 76 14.44 -24.85 4.96
CA GLY A 76 14.82 -26.20 4.50
C GLY A 76 14.01 -27.34 5.12
N ASP A 77 13.47 -27.13 6.33
CA ASP A 77 12.59 -28.05 7.05
C ASP A 77 11.22 -27.40 7.36
N LEU A 78 10.78 -26.49 6.49
CA LEU A 78 9.45 -25.90 6.57
C LEU A 78 8.37 -26.98 6.38
N ASP A 79 7.46 -27.06 7.34
CA ASP A 79 6.22 -27.83 7.23
C ASP A 79 5.03 -26.88 7.45
N THR A 80 4.23 -26.65 6.41
CA THR A 80 3.04 -25.78 6.49
C THR A 80 1.85 -26.47 7.17
N GLY A 81 1.88 -27.80 7.34
CA GLY A 81 0.92 -28.55 8.13
C GLY A 81 1.15 -28.42 9.64
N ASP A 82 2.39 -28.16 10.06
CA ASP A 82 2.75 -27.82 11.44
C ASP A 82 2.76 -26.30 11.65
N MET A 83 1.68 -25.78 12.23
CA MET A 83 1.53 -24.36 12.52
C MET A 83 2.60 -23.80 13.46
N SER A 84 3.21 -24.63 14.33
CA SER A 84 4.31 -24.20 15.21
C SER A 84 5.59 -24.02 14.41
N ASN A 85 5.91 -25.00 13.55
CA ASN A 85 7.05 -24.91 12.62
C ASN A 85 6.93 -23.66 11.74
N LEU A 86 5.81 -23.50 11.02
CA LEU A 86 5.54 -22.35 10.14
C LEU A 86 5.73 -21.01 10.85
N ARG A 87 5.13 -20.84 12.04
CA ARG A 87 5.25 -19.62 12.85
C ARG A 87 6.70 -19.34 13.24
N GLN A 88 7.43 -20.37 13.65
CA GLN A 88 8.82 -20.22 14.06
C GLN A 88 9.70 -19.81 12.87
N ARG A 89 9.56 -20.46 11.72
CA ARG A 89 10.33 -20.15 10.50
C ARG A 89 10.03 -18.75 9.99
N GLY A 90 8.75 -18.42 9.86
CA GLY A 90 8.31 -17.07 9.48
C GLY A 90 8.88 -16.02 10.41
N ARG A 91 8.79 -16.21 11.73
CA ARG A 91 9.34 -15.27 12.72
C ARG A 91 10.86 -15.11 12.58
N HIS A 92 11.61 -16.19 12.44
CA HIS A 92 13.07 -16.14 12.30
C HIS A 92 13.50 -15.37 11.05
N ILE A 93 12.82 -15.58 9.92
CA ILE A 93 13.10 -14.85 8.67
C ILE A 93 12.78 -13.37 8.85
N ARG A 94 11.59 -13.03 9.37
CA ARG A 94 11.19 -11.64 9.61
C ARG A 94 12.20 -10.92 10.51
N GLN A 95 12.65 -11.56 11.59
CA GLN A 95 13.67 -11.00 12.48
C GLN A 95 15.03 -10.83 11.79
N ALA A 96 15.43 -11.76 10.92
CA ALA A 96 16.66 -11.64 10.15
C ALA A 96 16.62 -10.45 9.18
N ILE A 97 15.49 -10.23 8.50
CA ILE A 97 15.29 -9.09 7.59
C ILE A 97 15.26 -7.76 8.36
N ILE A 98 14.50 -7.68 9.46
CA ILE A 98 14.42 -6.46 10.29
C ILE A 98 15.79 -6.12 10.89
N GLY A 99 16.55 -7.13 11.31
CA GLY A 99 17.89 -6.96 11.88
C GLY A 99 18.99 -6.68 10.85
N ALA A 100 18.71 -6.73 9.55
CA ALA A 100 19.70 -6.49 8.53
C ALA A 100 20.02 -4.99 8.38
N THR A 101 21.30 -4.70 8.14
CA THR A 101 21.74 -3.37 7.77
C THR A 101 21.38 -3.12 6.30
N LEU A 102 20.66 -2.03 6.03
CA LEU A 102 20.39 -1.63 4.65
C LEU A 102 21.70 -1.16 3.99
N PRO A 103 21.96 -1.55 2.73
CA PRO A 103 23.16 -1.10 2.03
C PRO A 103 23.22 0.44 1.94
N PRO A 104 24.39 1.08 2.16
CA PRO A 104 24.50 2.54 2.18
C PRO A 104 23.97 3.23 0.92
N ALA A 105 24.21 2.65 -0.26
CA ALA A 105 23.70 3.18 -1.52
C ALA A 105 22.17 3.19 -1.60
N LEU A 106 21.51 2.19 -1.00
CA LEU A 106 20.05 2.15 -0.94
C LEU A 106 19.50 3.15 0.08
N VAL A 107 20.15 3.26 1.25
CA VAL A 107 19.79 4.25 2.26
C VAL A 107 19.83 5.65 1.66
N GLN A 108 20.94 6.01 1.02
CA GLN A 108 21.10 7.30 0.36
C GLN A 108 20.01 7.56 -0.69
N ALA A 109 19.73 6.58 -1.57
CA ALA A 109 18.70 6.73 -2.59
C ALA A 109 17.29 6.96 -2.00
N ILE A 110 16.95 6.25 -0.92
CA ILE A 110 15.66 6.44 -0.23
C ILE A 110 15.58 7.82 0.43
N GLU A 111 16.64 8.24 1.12
CA GLU A 111 16.69 9.55 1.80
C GLU A 111 16.61 10.70 0.81
N GLU A 112 17.37 10.66 -0.29
CA GLU A 112 17.33 11.66 -1.36
C GLU A 112 15.94 11.75 -2.00
N ALA A 113 15.29 10.61 -2.27
CA ALA A 113 13.94 10.59 -2.83
C ALA A 113 12.90 11.13 -1.84
N TYR A 114 13.04 10.81 -0.55
CA TYR A 114 12.16 11.34 0.49
C TYR A 114 12.32 12.85 0.69
N ASP A 115 13.55 13.37 0.65
CA ASP A 115 13.83 14.81 0.73
C ASP A 115 13.27 15.56 -0.48
N HIS A 116 13.38 14.96 -1.68
CA HIS A 116 12.77 15.50 -2.88
C HIS A 116 11.24 15.53 -2.77
N LEU A 117 10.62 14.44 -2.30
CA LEU A 117 9.17 14.36 -2.10
C LEU A 117 8.67 15.33 -1.02
N SER A 118 9.54 15.71 -0.09
CA SER A 118 9.25 16.67 0.97
C SER A 118 9.40 18.13 0.52
N ASP A 119 9.68 18.39 -0.75
CA ASP A 119 10.04 19.71 -1.29
C ASP A 119 11.15 20.39 -0.47
N GLN A 120 12.06 19.60 0.12
CA GLN A 120 13.09 20.07 1.06
C GLN A 120 12.55 20.83 2.30
N SER A 121 11.27 20.65 2.64
CA SER A 121 10.69 21.19 3.88
C SER A 121 11.43 20.65 5.10
N THR A 122 11.71 21.54 6.06
CA THR A 122 12.36 21.18 7.33
C THR A 122 11.51 20.25 8.20
N GLU A 123 10.20 20.20 7.98
CA GLU A 123 9.29 19.30 8.71
C GLU A 123 9.23 17.89 8.09
N GLY A 124 9.69 17.72 6.84
CA GLY A 124 9.54 16.48 6.07
C GLY A 124 8.09 16.18 5.67
N ALA A 125 7.88 15.34 4.66
CA ALA A 125 6.54 14.90 4.26
C ALA A 125 6.03 13.76 5.15
N ASP A 126 4.75 13.80 5.54
CA ASP A 126 4.05 12.63 6.03
C ASP A 126 3.74 11.68 4.87
N VAL A 127 4.25 10.44 4.96
CA VAL A 127 4.12 9.46 3.88
C VAL A 127 3.38 8.18 4.32
N ALA A 128 2.61 7.61 3.39
CA ALA A 128 2.15 6.24 3.44
C ALA A 128 3.21 5.33 2.82
N VAL A 129 3.55 4.26 3.53
CA VAL A 129 4.48 3.23 3.05
C VAL A 129 3.69 1.93 2.86
N ARG A 130 3.59 1.47 1.61
CA ARG A 130 2.74 0.34 1.21
C ARG A 130 3.56 -0.71 0.49
N SER A 131 3.40 -1.96 0.90
CA SER A 131 3.97 -3.09 0.18
C SER A 131 3.23 -3.35 -1.15
N SER A 132 3.98 -3.75 -2.18
CA SER A 132 3.52 -4.05 -3.54
C SER A 132 4.33 -5.25 -4.06
N ALA A 133 3.71 -6.43 -4.13
CA ALA A 133 4.40 -7.65 -4.54
C ALA A 133 4.41 -7.82 -6.06
N THR A 134 5.50 -8.37 -6.59
CA THR A 134 5.69 -8.61 -8.04
C THR A 134 4.83 -9.73 -8.63
N ALA A 135 4.18 -10.55 -7.78
CA ALA A 135 3.40 -11.72 -8.18
C ALA A 135 1.88 -11.55 -8.00
N GLU A 136 1.39 -10.31 -7.84
CA GLU A 136 -0.03 -9.98 -7.62
C GLU A 136 -0.94 -10.30 -8.83
N ASP A 137 -0.38 -10.39 -10.04
CA ASP A 137 -1.17 -10.47 -11.28
C ASP A 137 -1.32 -11.88 -11.85
N LEU A 138 -1.01 -12.92 -11.07
CA LEU A 138 -1.48 -14.26 -11.43
C LEU A 138 -3.01 -14.30 -11.24
N PRO A 139 -3.80 -14.79 -12.22
CA PRO A 139 -5.27 -14.69 -12.20
C PRO A 139 -5.96 -15.18 -10.92
N ASP A 140 -5.31 -16.08 -10.17
CA ASP A 140 -5.78 -16.66 -8.92
C ASP A 140 -5.02 -16.18 -7.66
N ALA A 141 -4.17 -15.15 -7.77
CA ALA A 141 -3.28 -14.68 -6.71
C ALA A 141 -3.60 -13.27 -6.23
N SER A 142 -4.81 -13.09 -5.70
CA SER A 142 -5.08 -11.90 -4.90
C SER A 142 -4.38 -12.03 -3.55
N PHE A 143 -3.19 -11.42 -3.43
CA PHE A 143 -2.57 -11.11 -2.13
C PHE A 143 -3.32 -9.99 -1.39
N ALA A 144 -4.55 -9.67 -1.82
CA ALA A 144 -5.44 -8.69 -1.23
C ALA A 144 -5.61 -8.97 0.28
N GLY A 145 -5.33 -7.93 1.08
CA GLY A 145 -5.43 -8.01 2.55
C GLY A 145 -4.29 -8.75 3.26
N GLN A 146 -3.21 -9.13 2.58
CA GLN A 146 -2.02 -9.73 3.22
C GLN A 146 -0.81 -8.78 3.32
N GLN A 147 -0.99 -7.54 2.88
CA GLN A 147 0.10 -6.59 2.67
C GLN A 147 0.09 -5.49 3.71
N GLU A 148 1.26 -5.22 4.27
CA GLU A 148 1.41 -4.20 5.30
C GLU A 148 1.36 -2.81 4.67
N THR A 149 0.54 -1.96 5.29
CA THR A 149 0.43 -0.53 5.04
C THR A 149 0.73 0.20 6.34
N TYR A 150 1.60 1.20 6.24
CA TYR A 150 1.97 2.07 7.34
C TYR A 150 1.60 3.50 6.93
N LEU A 151 0.86 4.20 7.80
CA LEU A 151 0.36 5.54 7.53
C LEU A 151 1.07 6.54 8.44
N ASN A 152 1.18 7.80 7.97
CA ASN A 152 1.80 8.89 8.72
C ASN A 152 3.23 8.56 9.20
N VAL A 153 4.04 7.99 8.31
CA VAL A 153 5.47 7.78 8.56
C VAL A 153 6.19 9.10 8.30
N GLN A 154 7.01 9.54 9.26
CA GLN A 154 7.69 10.83 9.21
C GLN A 154 9.17 10.69 9.59
N GLY A 155 10.04 11.27 8.77
CA GLY A 155 11.49 11.31 8.96
C GLY A 155 12.22 10.07 8.44
N HIS A 156 13.50 10.26 8.08
CA HIS A 156 14.33 9.24 7.43
C HIS A 156 14.39 7.94 8.22
N GLN A 157 14.67 8.01 9.53
CA GLN A 157 14.82 6.81 10.35
C GLN A 157 13.52 5.99 10.41
N ALA A 158 12.37 6.64 10.58
CA ALA A 158 11.09 5.95 10.60
C ALA A 158 10.75 5.33 9.23
N LEU A 159 11.08 6.03 8.14
CA LEU A 159 10.91 5.51 6.78
C LEU A 159 11.75 4.26 6.55
N LEU A 160 13.05 4.30 6.85
CA LEU A 160 13.96 3.17 6.67
C LEU A 160 13.55 1.94 7.50
N GLU A 161 13.16 2.15 8.75
CA GLU A 161 12.65 1.06 9.61
C GLU A 161 11.33 0.50 9.10
N THR A 162 10.43 1.35 8.58
CA THR A 162 9.18 0.91 7.96
C THR A 162 9.44 0.13 6.67
N CYS A 163 10.45 0.52 5.88
CA CYS A 163 10.84 -0.22 4.69
C CYS A 163 11.32 -1.64 5.02
N LYS A 164 12.13 -1.80 6.07
CA LYS A 164 12.54 -3.14 6.56
C LYS A 164 11.35 -3.99 6.99
N ARG A 165 10.37 -3.39 7.68
CA ARG A 165 9.14 -4.10 8.06
C ARG A 165 8.34 -4.54 6.84
N CYS A 166 8.19 -3.66 5.84
CA CYS A 166 7.55 -4.02 4.58
C CYS A 166 8.29 -5.18 3.91
N PHE A 167 9.62 -5.15 3.78
CA PHE A 167 10.39 -6.28 3.23
C PHE A 167 10.20 -7.58 4.02
N ALA A 168 10.09 -7.50 5.35
CA ALA A 168 9.80 -8.66 6.18
C ALA A 168 8.37 -9.19 6.01
N SER A 169 7.40 -8.35 5.64
CA SER A 169 5.99 -8.73 5.46
C SER A 169 5.78 -9.83 4.40
N LEU A 170 6.71 -9.97 3.45
CA LEU A 170 6.68 -11.05 2.46
C LEU A 170 6.75 -12.45 3.12
N PHE A 171 7.28 -12.54 4.34
CA PHE A 171 7.44 -13.77 5.11
C PHE A 171 6.49 -13.85 6.30
N THR A 172 5.29 -13.25 6.24
CA THR A 172 4.21 -13.59 7.17
C THR A 172 3.83 -15.06 7.04
N ASP A 173 3.27 -15.63 8.11
CA ASP A 173 2.91 -17.06 8.14
C ASP A 173 1.91 -17.38 7.02
N ARG A 174 0.96 -16.46 6.79
CA ARG A 174 -0.03 -16.55 5.70
C ARG A 174 0.63 -16.48 4.31
N ALA A 175 1.58 -15.56 4.11
CA ALA A 175 2.29 -15.43 2.83
C ALA A 175 3.23 -16.62 2.55
N ILE A 176 3.82 -17.24 3.57
CA ILE A 176 4.62 -18.47 3.40
C ILE A 176 3.69 -19.63 3.03
N SER A 177 2.64 -19.88 3.82
CA SER A 177 1.66 -20.95 3.56
C SER A 177 1.09 -20.87 2.16
N TYR A 178 0.64 -19.67 1.76
CA TYR A 178 0.07 -19.42 0.44
C TYR A 178 1.04 -19.74 -0.70
N ARG A 179 2.33 -19.37 -0.55
CA ARG A 179 3.35 -19.66 -1.56
C ARG A 179 3.62 -21.14 -1.70
N VAL A 180 3.65 -21.89 -0.59
CA VAL A 180 3.79 -23.35 -0.63
C VAL A 180 2.59 -23.99 -1.31
N ASP A 181 1.36 -23.60 -0.94
CA ASP A 181 0.12 -24.14 -1.50
C ASP A 181 0.01 -23.92 -3.03
N LYS A 182 0.56 -22.80 -3.51
CA LYS A 182 0.61 -22.47 -4.95
C LYS A 182 1.86 -22.96 -5.66
N GLY A 183 2.81 -23.58 -4.95
CA GLY A 183 4.07 -24.07 -5.52
C GLY A 183 5.03 -22.97 -6.00
N PHE A 184 4.95 -21.76 -5.42
CA PHE A 184 5.88 -20.68 -5.73
C PHE A 184 7.16 -20.80 -4.91
N ASP A 185 8.30 -20.62 -5.58
CA ASP A 185 9.58 -20.45 -4.90
C ASP A 185 9.58 -19.15 -4.09
N HIS A 186 9.87 -19.26 -2.79
CA HIS A 186 9.91 -18.15 -1.86
C HIS A 186 10.92 -17.06 -2.25
N LEU A 187 11.98 -17.39 -2.98
CA LEU A 187 13.03 -16.46 -3.38
C LEU A 187 12.80 -15.81 -4.75
N GLN A 188 11.91 -16.36 -5.58
CA GLN A 188 11.59 -15.76 -6.88
C GLN A 188 10.68 -14.54 -6.74
N ILE A 189 9.93 -14.46 -5.64
CA ILE A 189 9.02 -13.34 -5.38
C ILE A 189 9.79 -12.21 -4.72
N ALA A 190 9.77 -11.04 -5.36
CA ALA A 190 10.31 -9.81 -4.81
C ALA A 190 9.19 -8.87 -4.37
N LEU A 191 9.52 -7.98 -3.43
CA LEU A 191 8.63 -6.96 -2.92
C LEU A 191 9.15 -5.58 -3.31
N SER A 192 8.26 -4.75 -3.84
CA SER A 192 8.45 -3.31 -3.96
C SER A 192 7.68 -2.59 -2.86
N ILE A 193 8.10 -1.37 -2.55
CA ILE A 193 7.46 -0.52 -1.54
C ILE A 193 7.09 0.80 -2.20
N GLY A 194 5.80 1.14 -2.19
CA GLY A 194 5.33 2.47 -2.56
C GLY A 194 5.44 3.42 -1.37
N VAL A 195 6.10 4.55 -1.56
CA VAL A 195 6.18 5.67 -0.61
C VAL A 195 5.41 6.83 -1.23
N GLN A 196 4.27 7.18 -0.65
CA GLN A 196 3.34 8.16 -1.21
C GLN A 196 3.03 9.25 -0.19
N GLN A 197 2.95 10.50 -0.62
CA GLN A 197 2.47 11.60 0.23
C GLN A 197 1.09 11.29 0.81
N MET A 198 0.92 11.54 2.09
CA MET A 198 -0.36 11.39 2.74
C MET A 198 -1.34 12.49 2.33
N VAL A 199 -2.61 12.12 2.26
CA VAL A 199 -3.73 13.07 2.18
C VAL A 199 -4.25 13.29 3.58
N ARG A 200 -4.55 14.56 3.93
CA ARG A 200 -5.08 14.97 5.24
C ARG A 200 -6.56 14.59 5.46
N SER A 201 -6.95 13.37 5.07
CA SER A 201 -8.29 12.84 5.34
C SER A 201 -8.50 12.50 6.81
N ASP A 202 -7.45 12.50 7.64
CA ASP A 202 -7.57 12.53 9.11
C ASP A 202 -8.43 13.71 9.61
N LEU A 203 -8.45 14.80 8.86
CA LEU A 203 -9.24 16.01 9.13
C LEU A 203 -10.61 16.03 8.42
N ALA A 204 -10.90 15.05 7.58
CA ALA A 204 -12.11 15.02 6.74
C ALA A 204 -12.67 13.59 6.64
N SER A 205 -12.84 13.08 5.42
CA SER A 205 -13.36 11.75 5.11
C SER A 205 -12.50 11.04 4.07
N ALA A 206 -12.63 9.72 4.03
CA ALA A 206 -12.04 8.85 3.04
C ALA A 206 -12.94 7.63 2.82
N GLY A 207 -12.73 6.93 1.72
CA GLY A 207 -13.63 5.88 1.30
C GLY A 207 -13.09 4.97 0.22
N VAL A 208 -13.97 4.09 -0.26
CA VAL A 208 -13.75 3.20 -1.39
C VAL A 208 -14.88 3.42 -2.38
N LEU A 209 -14.56 3.37 -3.67
CA LEU A 209 -15.51 3.51 -4.77
C LEU A 209 -15.48 2.24 -5.62
N PHE A 210 -16.66 1.73 -5.95
CA PHE A 210 -16.84 0.65 -6.92
C PHE A 210 -17.61 1.20 -8.11
N THR A 211 -17.12 0.94 -9.32
CA THR A 211 -17.78 1.35 -10.57
C THR A 211 -18.86 0.36 -11.01
N ILE A 212 -19.39 -0.43 -10.10
CA ILE A 212 -20.43 -1.43 -10.32
C ILE A 212 -21.13 -1.65 -8.98
N ASP A 213 -22.41 -2.02 -9.01
CA ASP A 213 -23.05 -2.57 -7.82
C ASP A 213 -22.44 -3.94 -7.49
N THR A 214 -21.79 -4.04 -6.34
CA THR A 214 -21.09 -5.25 -5.91
C THR A 214 -22.02 -6.39 -5.49
N GLU A 215 -23.29 -6.11 -5.17
CA GLU A 215 -24.25 -7.13 -4.77
C GLU A 215 -24.94 -7.76 -5.99
N THR A 216 -25.39 -6.93 -6.92
CA THR A 216 -26.18 -7.39 -8.09
C THR A 216 -25.37 -7.53 -9.37
N GLY A 217 -24.19 -6.90 -9.45
CA GLY A 217 -23.42 -6.77 -10.68
C GLY A 217 -23.97 -5.75 -11.66
N PHE A 218 -24.90 -4.88 -11.25
CA PHE A 218 -25.47 -3.86 -12.13
C PHE A 218 -24.42 -2.80 -12.52
N PRO A 219 -24.06 -2.66 -13.82
CA PRO A 219 -22.91 -1.88 -14.25
C PRO A 219 -23.14 -0.38 -14.32
N ASP A 220 -24.38 0.09 -14.26
CA ASP A 220 -24.72 1.51 -14.44
C ASP A 220 -24.78 2.30 -13.13
N VAL A 221 -24.36 1.69 -12.03
CA VAL A 221 -24.26 2.33 -10.71
C VAL A 221 -22.80 2.44 -10.30
N VAL A 222 -22.49 3.53 -9.62
CA VAL A 222 -21.27 3.70 -8.81
C VAL A 222 -21.68 3.63 -7.35
N LEU A 223 -21.08 2.72 -6.59
CA LEU A 223 -21.22 2.62 -5.15
C LEU A 223 -20.04 3.32 -4.49
N ILE A 224 -20.31 4.27 -3.60
CA ILE A 224 -19.28 4.97 -2.83
C ILE A 224 -19.52 4.69 -1.35
N ASN A 225 -18.49 4.20 -0.67
CA ASN A 225 -18.51 3.99 0.77
C ASN A 225 -17.55 4.97 1.42
N ALA A 226 -18.03 5.85 2.30
CA ALA A 226 -17.21 6.89 2.93
C ALA A 226 -17.40 6.97 4.44
N SER A 227 -16.32 7.27 5.16
CA SER A 227 -16.34 7.51 6.61
C SER A 227 -15.34 8.59 6.97
N TYR A 228 -15.45 9.15 8.18
CA TYR A 228 -14.50 10.14 8.68
C TYR A 228 -13.10 9.53 8.94
N GLY A 229 -12.07 10.37 8.76
CA GLY A 229 -10.68 10.00 9.00
C GLY A 229 -10.01 9.27 7.83
N LEU A 230 -8.85 8.69 8.10
CA LEU A 230 -8.09 7.91 7.12
C LEU A 230 -8.87 6.66 6.67
N GLY A 231 -8.78 6.33 5.39
CA GLY A 231 -9.62 5.30 4.75
C GLY A 231 -9.36 3.86 5.15
N GLU A 232 -8.30 3.58 5.92
CA GLU A 232 -7.90 2.23 6.32
C GLU A 232 -9.03 1.46 7.03
N ASN A 233 -9.81 2.14 7.90
CA ASN A 233 -10.92 1.50 8.60
C ASN A 233 -12.04 1.06 7.65
N VAL A 234 -12.27 1.78 6.55
CA VAL A 234 -13.27 1.41 5.53
C VAL A 234 -12.76 0.21 4.73
N VAL A 235 -11.49 0.24 4.31
CA VAL A 235 -10.85 -0.86 3.56
C VAL A 235 -10.80 -2.15 4.36
N GLN A 236 -10.56 -2.07 5.67
CA GLN A 236 -10.52 -3.23 6.58
C GLN A 236 -11.91 -3.70 7.04
N GLY A 237 -13.00 -2.99 6.69
CA GLY A 237 -14.34 -3.29 7.19
C GLY A 237 -14.49 -3.11 8.70
N ALA A 238 -13.62 -2.29 9.32
CA ALA A 238 -13.63 -2.06 10.76
C ALA A 238 -14.77 -1.10 11.15
N VAL A 239 -15.11 -0.15 10.29
CA VAL A 239 -16.19 0.83 10.51
C VAL A 239 -17.34 0.56 9.55
N ASN A 240 -18.57 0.88 9.97
CA ASN A 240 -19.74 0.93 9.08
C ASN A 240 -19.82 2.32 8.42
N PRO A 241 -19.45 2.46 7.13
CA PRO A 241 -19.40 3.73 6.43
C PRO A 241 -20.79 4.18 5.95
N ASP A 242 -20.89 5.41 5.50
CA ASP A 242 -22.02 5.83 4.67
C ASP A 242 -21.92 5.23 3.28
N GLU A 243 -23.06 4.91 2.68
CA GLU A 243 -23.15 4.41 1.31
C GLU A 243 -23.90 5.40 0.41
N TYR A 244 -23.37 5.64 -0.79
CA TYR A 244 -23.95 6.52 -1.79
C TYR A 244 -24.05 5.77 -3.11
N TYR A 245 -25.24 5.74 -3.69
CA TYR A 245 -25.50 5.10 -4.98
C TYR A 245 -25.69 6.17 -6.05
N VAL A 246 -24.81 6.19 -7.05
CA VAL A 246 -24.78 7.19 -8.12
C VAL A 246 -25.06 6.53 -9.46
N PHE A 247 -26.05 7.03 -10.19
CA PHE A 247 -26.43 6.49 -11.50
C PHE A 247 -25.62 7.12 -12.63
N LYS A 248 -24.83 6.30 -13.32
CA LYS A 248 -23.92 6.77 -14.38
C LYS A 248 -24.64 7.46 -15.56
N PRO A 249 -25.79 6.98 -16.07
CA PRO A 249 -26.44 7.60 -17.21
C PRO A 249 -26.91 9.04 -16.94
N THR A 250 -27.45 9.33 -15.76
CA THR A 250 -27.89 10.70 -15.40
C THR A 250 -26.72 11.60 -15.06
N LEU A 251 -25.67 11.07 -14.43
CA LEU A 251 -24.41 11.80 -14.20
C LEU A 251 -23.80 12.29 -15.51
N LYS A 252 -23.70 11.40 -16.52
CA LYS A 252 -23.17 11.75 -17.85
C LYS A 252 -24.00 12.79 -18.60
N GLN A 253 -25.28 12.90 -18.26
CA GLN A 253 -26.20 13.90 -18.84
C GLN A 253 -26.23 15.22 -18.04
N GLY A 254 -25.50 15.31 -16.93
CA GLY A 254 -25.43 16.51 -16.08
C GLY A 254 -26.60 16.68 -15.12
N PHE A 255 -27.38 15.64 -14.85
CA PHE A 255 -28.45 15.66 -13.84
C PHE A 255 -27.91 15.28 -12.46
N GLN A 256 -28.71 15.54 -11.40
CA GLN A 256 -28.45 15.03 -10.05
C GLN A 256 -28.53 13.49 -10.06
N PRO A 257 -27.41 12.77 -9.84
CA PRO A 257 -27.34 11.34 -10.12
C PRO A 257 -27.47 10.45 -8.88
N ILE A 258 -27.56 11.03 -7.69
CA ILE A 258 -27.65 10.30 -6.42
C ILE A 258 -29.04 9.65 -6.33
N LEU A 259 -29.06 8.32 -6.37
CA LEU A 259 -30.27 7.51 -6.23
C LEU A 259 -30.64 7.32 -4.76
N HIS A 260 -29.64 7.08 -3.93
CA HIS A 260 -29.84 6.68 -2.54
C HIS A 260 -28.62 7.00 -1.69
N LYS A 261 -28.85 7.32 -0.41
CA LYS A 261 -27.82 7.55 0.61
C LYS A 261 -28.19 6.80 1.88
N ILE A 262 -27.28 6.00 2.42
CA ILE A 262 -27.45 5.25 3.66
C ILE A 262 -26.43 5.77 4.67
N ALA A 263 -26.91 6.22 5.82
CA ALA A 263 -26.04 6.68 6.89
C ALA A 263 -25.48 5.49 7.68
N GLY A 264 -24.17 5.35 7.72
CA GLY A 264 -23.45 4.40 8.55
C GLY A 264 -23.26 4.90 9.98
N SER A 265 -22.98 3.98 10.91
CA SER A 265 -22.80 4.33 12.32
C SER A 265 -21.54 5.16 12.59
N LYS A 266 -20.50 5.02 11.74
CA LYS A 266 -19.25 5.81 11.78
C LYS A 266 -18.69 5.97 13.20
N GLU A 267 -18.66 4.89 14.00
CA GLU A 267 -18.43 5.00 15.45
C GLU A 267 -17.04 5.53 15.82
N PHE A 268 -16.05 5.30 14.96
CA PHE A 268 -14.68 5.71 15.15
C PHE A 268 -14.03 6.12 13.83
N LYS A 269 -13.02 6.99 13.95
CA LYS A 269 -12.20 7.46 12.83
C LYS A 269 -10.72 7.30 13.15
N LEU A 270 -9.94 6.99 12.12
CA LEU A 270 -8.49 6.89 12.23
C LEU A 270 -7.86 8.25 11.93
N ILE A 271 -7.05 8.75 12.87
CA ILE A 271 -6.39 10.07 12.78
C ILE A 271 -4.90 9.95 13.09
N TYR A 272 -4.14 11.03 12.85
CA TYR A 272 -2.74 11.10 13.25
C TYR A 272 -2.61 11.10 14.77
N ASP A 273 -1.62 10.38 15.28
CA ASP A 273 -1.32 10.35 16.71
C ASP A 273 -0.24 11.37 17.07
N ILE A 274 -0.53 12.66 16.83
CA ILE A 274 0.40 13.77 17.09
C ILE A 274 0.78 13.79 18.57
N GLY A 275 2.08 13.68 18.87
CA GLY A 275 2.62 13.64 20.23
C GLY A 275 2.41 12.31 20.97
N GLY A 276 1.85 11.29 20.31
CA GLY A 276 1.69 9.95 20.85
C GLY A 276 2.86 9.01 20.53
N SER A 277 2.70 7.74 20.90
CA SER A 277 3.71 6.69 20.66
C SER A 277 3.50 5.91 19.38
N LYS A 278 2.37 6.12 18.69
CA LYS A 278 2.04 5.49 17.41
C LYS A 278 2.03 6.54 16.31
N MET A 279 1.96 6.10 15.05
CA MET A 279 1.80 7.01 13.91
C MET A 279 0.34 7.45 13.73
N VAL A 280 -0.60 6.54 14.01
CA VAL A 280 -2.04 6.76 13.89
C VAL A 280 -2.79 6.15 15.08
N LYS A 281 -3.97 6.69 15.38
CA LYS A 281 -4.86 6.18 16.44
C LYS A 281 -6.33 6.27 16.04
N ASN A 282 -7.10 5.29 16.51
CA ASN A 282 -8.56 5.36 16.43
C ASN A 282 -9.11 6.22 17.56
N VAL A 283 -10.02 7.12 17.20
CA VAL A 283 -10.77 7.95 18.16
C VAL A 283 -12.27 7.84 17.89
N PRO A 284 -13.13 7.92 18.92
CA PRO A 284 -14.56 7.92 18.70
C PRO A 284 -14.98 9.16 17.91
N VAL A 285 -15.90 8.98 16.96
CA VAL A 285 -16.56 10.11 16.28
C VAL A 285 -17.59 10.72 17.22
N PRO A 286 -17.71 12.06 17.32
CA PRO A 286 -18.75 12.71 18.11
C PRO A 286 -20.16 12.27 17.68
N PRO A 287 -21.12 12.09 18.61
CA PRO A 287 -22.48 11.63 18.27
C PRO A 287 -23.19 12.48 17.21
N ASP A 288 -22.98 13.80 17.21
CA ASP A 288 -23.59 14.71 16.24
C ASP A 288 -23.06 14.48 14.81
N ASP A 289 -21.78 14.12 14.68
CA ASP A 289 -21.16 13.83 13.38
C ASP A 289 -21.59 12.46 12.86
N ARG A 290 -21.85 11.46 13.74
CA ARG A 290 -22.30 10.12 13.32
C ARG A 290 -23.63 10.16 12.57
N ASN A 291 -24.50 11.09 12.95
CA ASN A 291 -25.81 11.27 12.31
C ASN A 291 -25.75 12.08 11.00
N ARG A 292 -24.57 12.57 10.62
CA ARG A 292 -24.35 13.29 9.35
C ARG A 292 -23.70 12.36 8.33
N PHE A 293 -23.88 12.70 7.07
CA PHE A 293 -23.15 12.09 5.97
C PHE A 293 -21.70 12.59 5.97
N ALA A 294 -20.75 11.70 5.71
CA ALA A 294 -19.31 11.96 5.65
C ALA A 294 -18.90 12.81 4.44
N MET A 295 -19.76 12.89 3.43
CA MET A 295 -19.61 13.73 2.25
C MET A 295 -20.93 14.48 2.00
N ASN A 296 -20.82 15.65 1.40
CA ASN A 296 -21.99 16.38 0.91
C ASN A 296 -22.36 15.95 -0.53
N ASP A 297 -23.44 16.48 -1.09
CA ASP A 297 -23.95 16.03 -2.41
C ASP A 297 -23.13 16.54 -3.61
N GLU A 298 -22.30 17.57 -3.42
CA GLU A 298 -21.38 18.09 -4.44
C GLU A 298 -20.04 17.33 -4.48
N GLU A 299 -19.64 16.74 -3.35
CA GLU A 299 -18.49 15.83 -3.21
C GLU A 299 -18.79 14.43 -3.78
#